data_AF-A0A3G9IER5-F1
#
_entry.id   AF-A0A3G9IER5-F1
#
_cell.length_a   1.000
_cell.length_b   1.000
_cell.length_c   1.000
_cell.angle_alpha   90.00
_cell.angle_beta   90.00
_cell.angle_gamma   90.00
#
_symmetry.space_group_name_H-M   'P 1'
#
loop_
_entity.id
_entity.type
_entity.pdbx_description
1 polymer ?
#
loop_
_entity_poly.entity_id
_entity_poly.type
_entity_poly.pdbx_seq_one_letter_code
_entity_poly.pdbx_strand_id
1 'polypeptide(L)'
;MSGHLIGCVKGQNLAPSHKLALLAFADSADDRTHIGFAGYEGVQAWTGCSRARAAKLIKDLVEWGLLKRHKTARPGQRAEYVVFPAGCCDVHRTPAEEPPLDLEHIARAAGVDVERVRQMFDAMARVQLDAEDGYPQENGSTGMDTSSVDASTGMDPFGGAYTETAAEAVDNPGMGPQRVSESRSNRNAFTSSNNNSPLPPPASRQGRCPAHPNGRANCRFCGTTPRQIAAAAKKAAADQAAGTKVAKQLENRVAATERKRNAAAVSTGMAKALQERARLDREAGR
;
A
#
# COMPACT_ATOMS: atom_id res chain seq x y z
N MET A 1 29.81 -17.24 -12.72
CA MET A 1 28.75 -16.31 -12.29
C MET A 1 28.39 -16.67 -10.85
N SER A 2 28.89 -15.87 -9.91
CA SER A 2 29.05 -16.24 -8.50
C SER A 2 27.75 -16.04 -7.71
N GLY A 3 27.15 -17.15 -7.26
CA GLY A 3 26.01 -17.18 -6.34
C GLY A 3 26.38 -16.78 -4.91
N HIS A 4 26.68 -15.48 -4.69
CA HIS A 4 27.16 -14.96 -3.40
C HIS A 4 26.12 -14.13 -2.61
N LEU A 5 24.84 -14.14 -2.99
CA LEU A 5 23.85 -13.22 -2.40
C LEU A 5 23.03 -13.80 -1.22
N ILE A 6 23.08 -15.11 -0.92
CA ILE A 6 22.27 -15.71 0.17
C ILE A 6 22.97 -15.61 1.55
N GLY A 7 24.01 -14.78 1.66
CA GLY A 7 24.93 -14.84 2.78
C GLY A 7 24.97 -13.67 3.74
N CYS A 8 24.34 -12.51 3.48
CA CYS A 8 24.80 -11.29 4.19
C CYS A 8 24.04 -10.86 5.44
N VAL A 9 23.25 -11.72 6.07
CA VAL A 9 22.93 -11.58 7.52
C VAL A 9 23.83 -12.53 8.32
N LYS A 10 25.10 -12.65 7.90
CA LYS A 10 26.12 -13.51 8.52
C LYS A 10 26.67 -12.82 9.76
N GLY A 11 26.10 -13.13 10.91
CA GLY A 11 26.71 -12.82 12.21
C GLY A 11 25.76 -13.00 13.37
N GLN A 12 24.49 -12.65 13.19
CA GLN A 12 23.49 -12.84 14.24
C GLN A 12 22.75 -14.15 14.00
N ASN A 13 22.88 -15.08 14.95
CA ASN A 13 22.03 -16.27 15.02
C ASN A 13 20.60 -15.86 15.41
N LEU A 14 19.91 -15.22 14.46
CA LEU A 14 18.54 -14.78 14.60
C LEU A 14 17.63 -16.01 14.71
N ALA A 15 16.72 -15.97 15.70
CA ALA A 15 15.70 -17.00 15.79
C ALA A 15 14.85 -17.03 14.50
N PRO A 16 14.32 -18.19 14.09
CA PRO A 16 13.56 -18.32 12.85
C PRO A 16 12.41 -17.30 12.73
N SER A 17 11.72 -17.00 13.83
CA SER A 17 10.63 -16.01 13.85
C SER A 17 11.11 -14.59 13.53
N HIS A 18 12.31 -14.19 13.96
CA HIS A 18 12.88 -12.88 13.62
C HIS A 18 13.29 -12.81 12.15
N LYS A 19 13.81 -13.91 11.58
CA LYS A 19 14.13 -13.99 10.15
C LYS A 19 12.88 -13.85 9.29
N LEU A 20 11.80 -14.54 9.65
CA LEU A 20 10.51 -14.44 8.95
C LEU A 20 9.89 -13.04 9.10
N ALA A 21 9.98 -12.43 10.29
CA ALA A 21 9.52 -11.06 10.48
C ALA A 21 10.31 -10.07 9.61
N LEU A 22 11.62 -10.22 9.52
CA LEU A 22 12.47 -9.39 8.67
C LEU A 22 12.17 -9.59 7.19
N LEU A 23 11.96 -10.84 6.77
CA LEU A 23 11.55 -11.18 5.40
C LEU A 23 10.20 -10.53 5.05
N ALA A 24 9.24 -10.51 5.96
CA ALA A 24 7.96 -9.84 5.74
C ALA A 24 8.12 -8.33 5.46
N PHE A 25 9.06 -7.66 6.13
CA PHE A 25 9.35 -6.24 5.84
C PHE A 25 10.07 -6.08 4.52
N ALA A 26 11.08 -6.91 4.24
CA ALA A 26 11.84 -6.86 3.00
C ALA A 26 10.97 -7.13 1.76
N ASP A 27 10.06 -8.10 1.84
CA ASP A 27 9.08 -8.41 0.79
C ASP A 27 8.11 -7.25 0.52
N SER A 28 7.77 -6.49 1.57
CA SER A 28 6.91 -5.31 1.45
C SER A 28 7.65 -4.02 1.10
N ALA A 29 8.98 -4.07 1.01
CA ALA A 29 9.81 -2.88 0.84
C ALA A 29 9.91 -2.48 -0.62
N ASP A 30 9.97 -1.17 -0.87
CA ASP A 30 10.31 -0.62 -2.18
C ASP A 30 11.82 -0.73 -2.43
N ASP A 31 12.22 -1.24 -3.60
CA ASP A 31 13.62 -1.50 -3.98
C ASP A 31 14.50 -0.25 -3.94
N ARG A 32 13.90 0.94 -4.16
CA ARG A 32 14.64 2.21 -4.19
C ARG A 32 14.84 2.80 -2.80
N THR A 33 13.77 2.82 -2.01
CA THR A 33 13.76 3.51 -0.71
C THR A 33 14.07 2.59 0.46
N HIS A 34 13.99 1.27 0.26
CA HIS A 34 14.05 0.25 1.30
C HIS A 34 13.00 0.45 2.41
N ILE A 35 11.92 1.17 2.13
CA ILE A 35 10.83 1.42 3.08
C ILE A 35 9.75 0.35 2.90
N GLY A 36 9.48 -0.41 3.96
CA GLY A 36 8.45 -1.46 4.00
C GLY A 36 7.25 -1.14 4.88
N PHE A 37 6.11 -1.76 4.53
CA PHE A 37 4.77 -1.47 5.10
C PHE A 37 4.06 -2.67 5.72
N ALA A 38 4.76 -3.78 5.98
CA ALA A 38 4.15 -5.03 6.47
C ALA A 38 3.22 -4.84 7.69
N GLY A 39 3.59 -3.93 8.59
CA GLY A 39 2.85 -3.67 9.83
C GLY A 39 2.78 -4.90 10.74
N TYR A 40 1.90 -4.88 11.75
CA TYR A 40 1.75 -6.03 12.64
C TYR A 40 1.08 -7.21 11.94
N GLU A 41 0.06 -6.95 11.12
CA GLU A 41 -0.72 -7.99 10.43
C GLU A 41 0.13 -8.80 9.45
N GLY A 42 0.99 -8.13 8.67
CA GLY A 42 1.93 -8.82 7.78
C GLY A 42 2.89 -9.71 8.56
N VAL A 43 3.51 -9.18 9.62
CA VAL A 43 4.41 -9.98 10.47
C VAL A 43 3.68 -11.18 11.08
N GLN A 44 2.42 -11.03 11.51
CA GLN A 44 1.63 -12.16 12.03
C GLN A 44 1.35 -13.20 10.95
N ALA A 45 0.98 -12.78 9.74
CA ALA A 45 0.72 -13.70 8.63
C ALA A 45 1.97 -14.53 8.26
N TRP A 46 3.14 -13.91 8.26
CA TRP A 46 4.40 -14.58 7.96
C TRP A 46 4.94 -15.45 9.08
N THR A 47 4.80 -15.02 10.34
CA THR A 47 5.41 -15.71 11.49
C THR A 47 4.47 -16.65 12.24
N GLY A 48 3.16 -16.56 12.00
CA GLY A 48 2.12 -17.25 12.77
C GLY A 48 2.01 -16.79 14.24
N CYS A 49 2.76 -15.76 14.64
CA CYS A 49 2.82 -15.30 16.03
C CYS A 49 1.61 -14.43 16.43
N SER A 50 1.34 -14.37 17.73
CA SER A 50 0.36 -13.42 18.28
C SER A 50 0.80 -11.96 18.08
N ARG A 51 -0.14 -11.03 18.09
CA ARG A 51 0.14 -9.60 17.90
C ARG A 51 1.12 -9.04 18.92
N ALA A 52 1.00 -9.47 20.18
CA ALA A 52 1.92 -9.08 21.25
C ALA A 52 3.35 -9.59 20.97
N ARG A 53 3.48 -10.82 20.46
CA ARG A 53 4.78 -11.38 20.10
C ARG A 53 5.36 -10.69 18.86
N ALA A 54 4.55 -10.42 17.85
CA ALA A 54 4.96 -9.66 16.66
C ALA A 54 5.49 -8.26 17.03
N ALA A 55 4.83 -7.56 17.96
CA ALA A 55 5.32 -6.28 18.47
C ALA A 55 6.69 -6.40 19.15
N LYS A 56 6.91 -7.47 19.92
CA LYS A 56 8.22 -7.76 20.52
C LYS A 56 9.29 -8.08 19.46
N LEU A 57 8.97 -8.90 18.46
CA LEU A 57 9.89 -9.21 17.35
C LEU A 57 10.33 -7.93 16.62
N ILE A 58 9.39 -7.03 16.30
CA ILE A 58 9.71 -5.75 15.65
C ILE A 58 10.59 -4.89 16.55
N LYS A 59 10.29 -4.83 17.85
CA LYS A 59 11.09 -4.09 18.82
C LYS A 59 12.53 -4.62 18.86
N ASP A 60 12.71 -5.93 18.99
CA ASP A 60 14.02 -6.58 19.00
C ASP A 60 14.81 -6.27 17.71
N LEU A 61 14.17 -6.34 16.53
CA LEU A 61 14.79 -6.03 15.24
C LEU A 61 15.21 -4.54 15.14
N VAL A 62 14.46 -3.62 15.75
CA VAL A 62 14.82 -2.20 15.82
C VAL A 62 16.00 -1.97 16.76
N GLU A 63 16.01 -2.66 17.91
CA GLU A 63 17.13 -2.58 18.88
C GLU A 63 18.45 -3.11 18.28
N TRP A 64 18.38 -4.13 17.42
CA TRP A 64 19.54 -4.65 16.68
C TRP A 64 19.96 -3.80 15.48
N GLY A 65 19.23 -2.72 15.17
CA GLY A 65 19.53 -1.83 14.04
C GLY A 65 19.22 -2.44 12.67
N LEU A 66 18.51 -3.56 12.61
CA LEU A 66 18.10 -4.20 11.36
C LEU A 66 16.88 -3.50 10.73
N LEU A 67 16.06 -2.84 11.56
CA LEU A 67 14.96 -2.00 11.15
C LEU A 67 15.08 -0.61 11.79
N LYS A 68 14.73 0.45 11.06
CA LYS A 68 14.57 1.80 11.62
C LYS A 68 13.17 2.30 11.35
N ARG A 69 12.49 2.82 12.37
CA ARG A 69 11.15 3.39 12.20
C ARG A 69 11.27 4.69 11.39
N HIS A 70 10.66 4.72 10.21
CA HIS A 70 10.62 5.91 9.35
C HIS A 70 9.43 6.81 9.72
N LYS A 71 8.22 6.23 9.81
CA LYS A 71 7.02 6.94 10.25
C LYS A 71 6.22 6.16 11.28
N THR A 72 5.70 6.86 12.28
CA THR A 72 4.83 6.29 13.31
C THR A 72 3.43 6.04 12.74
N ALA A 73 2.84 4.89 13.06
CA ALA A 73 1.45 4.59 12.71
C ALA A 73 0.50 5.66 13.26
N ARG A 74 -0.41 6.11 12.40
CA ARG A 74 -1.53 7.00 12.76
C ARG A 74 -2.85 6.26 12.55
N PRO A 75 -3.97 6.67 13.17
CA PRO A 75 -5.26 6.09 12.85
C PRO A 75 -5.53 6.13 11.34
N GLY A 76 -5.71 4.96 10.73
CA GLY A 76 -5.89 4.81 9.27
C GLY A 76 -4.61 4.72 8.44
N GLN A 77 -3.41 4.83 9.05
CA GLN A 77 -2.12 4.68 8.36
C GLN A 77 -1.24 3.63 9.05
N ARG A 78 -0.57 2.81 8.24
CA ARG A 78 0.40 1.82 8.76
C ARG A 78 1.71 2.52 9.16
N ALA A 79 2.45 1.91 10.08
CA ALA A 79 3.80 2.36 10.38
C ALA A 79 4.74 1.97 9.23
N GLU A 80 5.68 2.85 8.91
CA GLU A 80 6.69 2.65 7.87
C GLU A 80 8.05 2.39 8.51
N TYR A 81 8.77 1.40 8.00
CA TYR A 81 10.08 1.01 8.52
C TYR A 81 11.09 0.94 7.37
N VAL A 82 12.28 1.49 7.58
CA VAL A 82 13.44 1.30 6.69
C VAL A 82 14.09 -0.03 7.04
N VAL A 83 14.27 -0.88 6.03
CA VAL A 83 14.92 -2.19 6.16
C VAL A 83 16.43 -2.03 5.95
N PHE A 84 17.24 -2.56 6.86
CA PHE A 84 18.71 -2.45 6.83
C PHE A 84 19.23 -1.02 6.61
N PRO A 85 18.90 -0.07 7.51
CA PRO A 85 19.30 1.34 7.35
C PRO A 85 20.83 1.55 7.27
N ALA A 86 21.61 0.65 7.87
CA ALA A 86 23.08 0.67 7.83
C ALA A 86 23.65 -0.37 6.85
N GLY A 87 22.83 -0.98 6.00
CA GLY A 87 23.18 -2.17 5.22
C GLY A 87 23.05 -3.48 6.01
N CYS A 88 23.10 -4.61 5.31
CA CYS A 88 22.87 -5.93 5.91
C CYS A 88 24.11 -6.55 6.56
N CYS A 89 25.31 -6.12 6.15
CA CYS A 89 26.61 -6.53 6.67
C CYS A 89 27.66 -5.46 6.37
N ASP A 90 28.85 -5.51 6.98
CA ASP A 90 29.92 -4.53 6.73
C ASP A 90 30.32 -4.42 5.25
N VAL A 91 30.18 -5.51 4.50
CA VAL A 91 30.49 -5.58 3.06
C VAL A 91 29.39 -4.95 2.20
N HIS A 92 28.12 -5.09 2.59
CA HIS A 92 26.98 -4.45 1.94
C HIS A 92 26.46 -3.27 2.75
N ARG A 93 27.37 -2.63 3.49
CA ARG A 93 27.07 -1.40 4.20
C ARG A 93 26.72 -0.39 3.13
N THR A 94 25.44 -0.02 3.05
CA THR A 94 25.12 1.20 2.32
C THR A 94 25.87 2.30 3.06
N PRO A 95 26.69 3.12 2.37
CA PRO A 95 27.32 4.25 3.02
C PRO A 95 26.18 4.99 3.73
N ALA A 96 26.26 5.01 5.06
CA ALA A 96 25.18 5.49 5.91
C ALA A 96 24.72 6.81 5.32
N GLU A 97 23.47 6.84 4.86
CA GLU A 97 22.72 7.98 4.33
C GLU A 97 23.58 9.23 4.47
N GLU A 98 24.35 9.55 3.40
CA GLU A 98 25.28 10.68 3.44
C GLU A 98 24.51 11.82 4.11
N PRO A 99 25.02 12.39 5.22
CA PRO A 99 24.33 13.47 5.90
C PRO A 99 23.93 14.45 4.80
N PRO A 100 22.64 14.85 4.72
CA PRO A 100 22.07 15.51 3.56
C PRO A 100 23.08 16.52 3.09
N LEU A 101 23.68 16.25 1.91
CA LEU A 101 24.90 16.89 1.43
C LEU A 101 24.91 18.32 1.93
N ASP A 102 25.76 18.62 2.90
CA ASP A 102 25.74 19.92 3.53
C ASP A 102 26.12 20.92 2.44
N LEU A 103 25.08 21.50 1.83
CA LEU A 103 25.23 22.34 0.65
C LEU A 103 26.14 23.52 0.98
N GLU A 104 26.21 23.91 2.25
CA GLU A 104 27.15 24.92 2.76
C GLU A 104 28.60 24.42 2.75
N HIS A 105 28.85 23.17 3.11
CA HIS A 105 30.19 22.56 3.03
C HIS A 105 30.66 22.44 1.59
N ILE A 106 29.79 22.02 0.68
CA ILE A 106 30.09 21.89 -0.76
C ILE A 106 30.29 23.26 -1.39
N ALA A 107 29.41 24.22 -1.09
CA ALA A 107 29.51 25.61 -1.49
C ALA A 107 30.86 26.21 -1.06
N ARG A 108 31.24 26.01 0.20
CA ARG A 108 32.51 26.50 0.74
C ARG A 108 33.73 25.85 0.09
N ALA A 109 33.70 24.54 -0.11
CA ALA A 109 34.80 23.81 -0.76
C ALA A 109 34.96 24.19 -2.25
N ALA A 110 33.84 24.42 -2.94
CA ALA A 110 33.84 24.78 -4.36
C ALA A 110 33.93 26.31 -4.59
N GLY A 111 33.93 27.13 -3.54
CA GLY A 111 33.98 28.60 -3.63
C GLY A 111 32.78 29.21 -4.35
N VAL A 112 31.61 28.55 -4.30
CA VAL A 112 30.37 28.97 -4.95
C VAL A 112 29.24 29.10 -3.94
N ASP A 113 28.22 29.90 -4.27
CA ASP A 113 27.04 30.08 -3.42
C ASP A 113 26.21 28.78 -3.31
N VAL A 114 25.63 28.56 -2.14
CA VAL A 114 24.75 27.42 -1.80
C VAL A 114 23.60 27.30 -2.79
N GLU A 115 23.03 28.43 -3.21
CA GLU A 115 21.91 28.44 -4.15
C GLU A 115 22.34 28.00 -5.57
N ARG A 116 23.61 28.24 -5.94
CA ARG A 116 24.16 27.78 -7.22
C ARG A 116 24.43 26.27 -7.21
N VAL A 117 24.90 25.74 -6.08
CA VAL A 117 25.04 24.29 -5.87
C VAL A 117 23.67 23.62 -5.95
N ARG A 118 22.65 24.21 -5.32
CA ARG A 118 21.26 23.73 -5.37
C ARG A 118 20.71 23.69 -6.81
N GLN A 119 20.90 24.77 -7.57
CA GLN A 119 20.50 24.83 -8.99
C GLN A 119 21.22 23.78 -9.84
N MET A 120 22.49 23.47 -9.55
CA MET A 120 23.22 22.41 -10.24
C MET A 120 22.64 21.02 -9.96
N PHE A 121 22.32 20.71 -8.70
CA PHE A 121 21.69 19.44 -8.35
C PHE A 121 20.29 19.32 -8.98
N ASP A 122 19.49 20.38 -8.96
CA ASP A 122 18.17 20.40 -9.62
C ASP A 122 18.28 20.26 -11.14
N ALA A 123 19.31 20.84 -11.77
CA ALA A 123 19.55 20.68 -13.20
C ALA A 123 19.97 19.25 -13.55
N MET A 124 20.85 18.62 -12.76
CA MET A 124 21.24 17.22 -12.95
C MET A 124 20.05 16.27 -12.76
N ALA A 125 19.21 16.49 -11.76
CA ALA A 125 18.02 15.68 -11.52
C ALA A 125 17.03 15.76 -12.70
N ARG A 126 16.92 16.91 -13.37
CA ARG A 126 16.10 17.05 -14.59
C ARG A 126 16.66 16.30 -15.79
N VAL A 127 17.98 16.38 -16.02
CA VAL A 127 18.64 15.65 -17.12
C VAL A 127 18.50 14.13 -16.95
N GLN A 128 18.54 13.63 -15.72
CA GLN A 128 18.33 12.21 -15.44
C GLN A 128 16.90 11.73 -15.70
N LEU A 129 15.90 12.59 -15.49
CA LEU A 129 14.50 12.25 -15.79
C LEU A 129 14.23 12.23 -17.30
N ASP A 130 14.87 13.11 -18.06
CA ASP A 130 14.72 13.16 -19.53
C ASP A 130 15.48 12.03 -20.25
N ALA A 131 16.46 11.39 -19.60
CA ALA A 131 17.23 10.29 -20.16
C ALA A 131 16.49 8.94 -20.17
N GLU A 132 15.48 8.76 -19.30
CA GLU A 132 14.71 7.50 -19.19
C GLU A 132 13.56 7.40 -20.21
N ASP A 133 13.15 8.51 -20.84
CA ASP A 133 12.07 8.55 -21.86
C ASP A 133 12.60 8.39 -23.32
N GLY A 134 13.89 8.07 -23.48
CA GLY A 134 14.61 8.15 -24.76
C GLY A 134 15.23 6.87 -25.26
N TYR A 135 14.70 5.68 -24.96
CA TYR A 135 15.08 4.50 -25.75
C TYR A 135 14.40 4.60 -27.13
N PRO A 136 15.15 4.79 -28.23
CA PRO A 136 14.58 4.72 -29.56
C PRO A 136 14.03 3.31 -29.76
N GLN A 137 12.72 3.23 -29.99
CA GLN A 137 12.07 1.99 -30.40
C GLN A 137 12.58 1.64 -31.80
N GLU A 138 13.60 0.79 -31.85
CA GLU A 138 14.20 0.31 -33.08
C GLU A 138 13.15 -0.49 -33.85
N ASN A 139 12.56 0.15 -34.88
CA ASN A 139 11.82 -0.52 -35.93
C ASN A 139 12.81 -1.35 -36.77
N GLY A 140 13.17 -2.52 -36.27
CA GLY A 140 13.98 -3.52 -36.94
C GLY A 140 13.17 -4.78 -37.23
N SER A 141 12.09 -4.68 -38.03
CA SER A 141 11.46 -5.86 -38.63
C SER A 141 12.35 -6.37 -39.77
N THR A 142 13.38 -7.15 -39.43
CA THR A 142 14.05 -8.02 -40.40
C THR A 142 13.54 -9.43 -40.15
N GLY A 143 12.79 -9.93 -41.11
CA GLY A 143 12.21 -11.27 -41.09
C GLY A 143 13.27 -12.34 -40.82
N MET A 144 12.93 -13.24 -39.91
CA MET A 144 13.42 -14.60 -39.98
C MET A 144 12.20 -15.52 -40.03
N ASP A 145 12.04 -16.08 -41.21
CA ASP A 145 11.10 -17.12 -41.54
C ASP A 145 11.57 -18.40 -40.84
N THR A 146 10.98 -18.72 -39.69
CA THR A 146 11.08 -20.09 -39.15
C THR A 146 9.78 -20.81 -39.46
N SER A 147 9.78 -21.39 -40.66
CA SER A 147 9.20 -22.69 -41.01
C SER A 147 8.18 -23.26 -40.02
N SER A 148 6.93 -23.24 -40.49
CA SER A 148 5.88 -24.21 -40.18
C SER A 148 6.43 -25.63 -40.11
N VAL A 149 6.25 -26.27 -38.95
CA VAL A 149 6.17 -27.72 -38.85
C VAL A 149 4.86 -28.02 -38.13
N ASP A 150 3.90 -28.48 -38.93
CA ASP A 150 2.76 -29.26 -38.47
C ASP A 150 3.27 -30.47 -37.68
N ALA A 151 2.82 -30.58 -36.43
CA ALA A 151 2.69 -31.87 -35.76
C ALA A 151 1.56 -31.76 -34.74
N SER A 152 0.41 -32.23 -35.19
CA SER A 152 -0.67 -32.77 -34.39
C SER A 152 -0.18 -33.63 -33.21
N THR A 153 -1.00 -33.65 -32.15
CA THR A 153 -1.16 -34.63 -31.05
C THR A 153 -1.32 -33.81 -29.76
N GLY A 154 -2.53 -33.48 -29.31
CA GLY A 154 -3.50 -34.44 -28.78
C GLY A 154 -3.14 -34.76 -27.33
N MET A 155 -3.76 -34.06 -26.36
CA MET A 155 -4.05 -34.56 -25.01
C MET A 155 -4.93 -33.55 -24.26
N ASP A 156 -6.09 -34.06 -23.88
CA ASP A 156 -7.23 -33.44 -23.20
C ASP A 156 -6.99 -33.14 -21.71
N PRO A 157 -7.95 -32.46 -21.03
CA PRO A 157 -7.72 -31.74 -19.79
C PRO A 157 -7.91 -32.62 -18.55
N PHE A 158 -6.94 -32.63 -17.65
CA PHE A 158 -7.13 -33.20 -16.32
C PHE A 158 -7.85 -32.22 -15.41
N GLY A 159 -9.15 -32.48 -15.25
CA GLY A 159 -9.95 -31.99 -14.14
C GLY A 159 -9.46 -32.60 -12.81
N GLY A 160 -9.51 -31.78 -11.76
CA GLY A 160 -9.20 -32.17 -10.41
C GLY A 160 -10.03 -31.35 -9.43
N ALA A 161 -11.33 -31.64 -9.38
CA ALA A 161 -12.18 -31.25 -8.28
C ALA A 161 -11.77 -32.07 -7.04
N TYR A 162 -11.40 -31.40 -5.96
CA TYR A 162 -11.37 -32.00 -4.63
C TYR A 162 -12.42 -31.29 -3.77
N THR A 163 -13.57 -31.95 -3.64
CA THR A 163 -14.47 -31.78 -2.51
C THR A 163 -14.23 -32.97 -1.59
N GLU A 164 -13.64 -32.75 -0.42
CA GLU A 164 -13.76 -33.71 0.69
C GLU A 164 -14.12 -32.98 1.97
N THR A 165 -15.40 -33.12 2.28
CA THR A 165 -15.96 -33.15 3.63
C THR A 165 -15.42 -34.37 4.37
N ALA A 166 -14.80 -34.16 5.53
CA ALA A 166 -14.71 -35.18 6.56
C ALA A 166 -14.90 -34.48 7.93
N ALA A 167 -16.10 -34.64 8.45
CA ALA A 167 -16.38 -34.48 9.86
C ALA A 167 -15.90 -35.76 10.56
N GLU A 168 -15.07 -35.64 11.59
CA GLU A 168 -15.05 -36.62 12.67
C GLU A 168 -15.02 -35.89 14.01
N ALA A 169 -15.99 -36.28 14.82
CA ALA A 169 -16.18 -35.90 16.20
C ALA A 169 -15.20 -36.68 17.07
N VAL A 170 -14.59 -36.02 18.06
CA VAL A 170 -14.06 -36.68 19.25
C VAL A 170 -14.54 -35.92 20.48
N ASP A 171 -15.11 -36.70 21.39
CA ASP A 171 -15.78 -36.33 22.62
C ASP A 171 -14.93 -35.53 23.63
N ASN A 172 -15.62 -34.62 24.31
CA ASN A 172 -15.32 -34.04 25.63
C ASN A 172 -15.15 -35.16 26.70
N PRO A 173 -14.51 -34.97 27.89
CA PRO A 173 -14.80 -33.85 28.80
C PRO A 173 -13.60 -33.35 29.69
N GLY A 174 -13.69 -32.12 30.20
CA GLY A 174 -12.68 -31.56 31.13
C GLY A 174 -13.22 -30.44 32.03
N MET A 175 -13.71 -30.84 33.20
CA MET A 175 -14.22 -30.06 34.34
C MET A 175 -13.34 -28.90 34.85
N GLY A 176 -13.97 -27.71 35.05
CA GLY A 176 -13.82 -26.80 36.21
C GLY A 176 -12.50 -26.03 36.42
N PRO A 177 -12.43 -25.03 37.34
CA PRO A 177 -13.44 -24.64 38.34
C PRO A 177 -13.97 -23.19 38.24
N GLN A 178 -15.09 -22.99 38.95
CA GLN A 178 -15.74 -21.71 39.21
C GLN A 178 -14.86 -20.78 40.05
N ARG A 179 -14.90 -19.47 39.76
CA ARG A 179 -14.58 -18.44 40.76
C ARG A 179 -15.69 -17.39 40.83
N VAL A 180 -16.43 -17.53 41.93
CA VAL A 180 -17.00 -16.54 42.84
C VAL A 180 -17.26 -15.12 42.34
N SER A 181 -18.54 -14.79 42.46
CA SER A 181 -19.17 -13.48 42.56
C SER A 181 -18.53 -12.61 43.64
N GLU A 182 -18.25 -11.35 43.31
CA GLU A 182 -18.20 -10.27 44.30
C GLU A 182 -19.07 -9.10 43.86
N SER A 183 -20.12 -8.93 44.66
CA SER A 183 -21.04 -7.82 44.72
C SER A 183 -20.33 -6.54 45.15
N ARG A 184 -20.48 -5.46 44.39
CA ARG A 184 -20.35 -4.08 44.94
C ARG A 184 -21.45 -3.17 44.39
N SER A 185 -22.48 -3.04 45.22
CA SER A 185 -23.09 -1.78 45.67
C SER A 185 -23.17 -0.62 44.68
N ASN A 186 -24.33 -0.49 44.06
CA ASN A 186 -25.32 0.55 44.38
C ASN A 186 -24.76 1.91 44.87
N ARG A 187 -24.77 2.92 43.98
CA ARG A 187 -25.10 4.30 44.36
C ARG A 187 -26.13 4.85 43.37
N ASN A 188 -27.32 5.03 43.91
CA ASN A 188 -28.39 5.84 43.37
C ASN A 188 -27.89 7.26 43.05
N ALA A 189 -28.23 7.75 41.85
CA ALA A 189 -28.50 9.16 41.65
C ALA A 189 -29.84 9.25 40.91
N PHE A 190 -30.88 9.54 41.68
CA PHE A 190 -32.16 9.99 41.18
C PHE A 190 -31.96 11.33 40.49
N THR A 191 -32.25 11.41 39.19
CA THR A 191 -32.72 12.65 38.57
C THR A 191 -34.01 12.34 37.85
N SER A 192 -35.12 12.72 38.47
CA SER A 192 -36.42 12.82 37.85
C SER A 192 -36.33 13.74 36.64
N SER A 193 -36.61 13.21 35.45
CA SER A 193 -36.96 14.03 34.29
C SER A 193 -38.11 13.37 33.56
N ASN A 194 -39.30 13.90 33.83
CA ASN A 194 -40.45 13.81 32.94
C ASN A 194 -40.02 14.29 31.55
N ASN A 195 -40.26 13.48 30.52
CA ASN A 195 -40.64 13.98 29.21
C ASN A 195 -41.26 12.85 28.39
N ASN A 196 -42.58 12.97 28.21
CA ASN A 196 -43.35 12.32 27.15
C ASN A 196 -42.62 12.49 25.82
N SER A 197 -42.00 11.41 25.33
CA SER A 197 -41.62 11.29 23.93
C SER A 197 -42.55 10.25 23.29
N PRO A 198 -43.17 10.56 22.13
CA PRO A 198 -44.00 9.60 21.42
C PRO A 198 -43.16 8.36 21.07
N LEU A 199 -43.75 7.18 21.24
CA LEU A 199 -43.10 5.91 20.90
C LEU A 199 -42.54 5.97 19.47
N PRO A 200 -41.27 5.61 19.24
CA PRO A 200 -40.78 5.39 17.90
C PRO A 200 -41.57 4.23 17.26
N PRO A 201 -41.86 4.29 15.94
CA PRO A 201 -42.54 3.21 15.25
C PRO A 201 -41.74 1.90 15.40
N PRO A 202 -42.41 0.72 15.41
CA PRO A 202 -41.71 -0.56 15.53
C PRO A 202 -40.71 -0.68 14.38
N ALA A 203 -39.42 -0.76 14.72
CA ALA A 203 -38.35 -0.97 13.77
C ALA A 203 -38.70 -2.17 12.88
N SER A 204 -38.77 -1.93 11.56
CA SER A 204 -39.08 -2.95 10.58
C SER A 204 -38.11 -4.13 10.74
N ARG A 205 -38.69 -5.33 10.86
CA ARG A 205 -38.01 -6.62 11.13
C ARG A 205 -37.20 -7.15 9.95
N GLN A 206 -36.34 -6.33 9.34
CA GLN A 206 -35.51 -6.73 8.19
C GLN A 206 -34.09 -7.18 8.57
N GLY A 207 -33.79 -7.35 9.86
CA GLY A 207 -32.51 -7.90 10.33
C GLY A 207 -32.42 -9.42 10.27
N ARG A 208 -32.73 -10.06 9.12
CA ARG A 208 -32.44 -11.48 8.92
C ARG A 208 -31.01 -11.62 8.40
N CYS A 209 -30.22 -12.51 9.01
CA CYS A 209 -28.89 -12.84 8.50
C CYS A 209 -29.02 -13.44 7.09
N PRO A 210 -28.38 -12.86 6.05
CA PRO A 210 -28.55 -13.29 4.66
C PRO A 210 -28.00 -14.70 4.40
N ALA A 211 -27.18 -15.24 5.30
CA ALA A 211 -26.61 -16.58 5.17
C ALA A 211 -27.64 -17.71 5.43
N HIS A 212 -28.84 -17.40 5.94
CA HIS A 212 -29.82 -18.42 6.32
C HIS A 212 -31.25 -18.02 5.92
N PRO A 213 -31.98 -18.86 5.18
CA PRO A 213 -33.36 -18.56 4.74
C PRO A 213 -34.33 -18.38 5.92
N ASN A 214 -34.07 -19.04 7.06
CA ASN A 214 -34.84 -18.93 8.30
C ASN A 214 -34.06 -18.24 9.44
N GLY A 215 -33.28 -17.20 9.11
CA GLY A 215 -32.44 -16.48 10.07
C GLY A 215 -33.22 -15.90 11.26
N ARG A 216 -32.95 -16.40 12.47
CA ARG A 216 -33.35 -15.75 13.73
C ARG A 216 -32.61 -14.43 13.89
N ALA A 217 -33.22 -13.44 14.55
CA ALA A 217 -32.68 -12.08 14.69
C ALA A 217 -31.30 -12.01 15.40
N ASN A 218 -30.91 -13.04 16.16
CA ASN A 218 -29.60 -13.18 16.77
C ASN A 218 -29.07 -14.61 16.54
N CYS A 219 -28.40 -14.84 15.42
CA CYS A 219 -27.76 -16.12 15.16
C CYS A 219 -26.39 -16.17 15.86
N ARG A 220 -26.30 -16.90 16.97
CA ARG A 220 -25.06 -17.08 17.76
C ARG A 220 -24.00 -17.91 17.01
N PHE A 221 -24.40 -18.61 15.95
CA PHE A 221 -23.58 -19.55 15.19
C PHE A 221 -22.67 -18.87 14.15
N CYS A 222 -23.09 -17.76 13.54
CA CYS A 222 -22.29 -17.05 12.54
C CYS A 222 -21.44 -15.89 13.09
N GLY A 223 -21.48 -15.65 14.40
CA GLY A 223 -20.68 -14.63 15.10
C GLY A 223 -20.95 -13.17 14.69
N THR A 224 -21.82 -12.93 13.71
CA THR A 224 -22.12 -11.60 13.16
C THR A 224 -23.31 -10.99 13.90
N THR A 225 -23.02 -10.05 14.78
CA THR A 225 -24.06 -9.30 15.50
C THR A 225 -24.75 -8.30 14.55
N PRO A 226 -26.03 -7.96 14.77
CA PRO A 226 -26.72 -6.92 13.98
C PRO A 226 -25.93 -5.59 13.93
N ARG A 227 -25.19 -5.28 15.00
CA ARG A 227 -24.31 -4.10 15.08
C ARG A 227 -23.14 -4.18 14.09
N GLN A 228 -22.55 -5.35 13.88
CA GLN A 228 -21.49 -5.55 12.88
C GLN A 228 -22.04 -5.45 11.46
N ILE A 229 -23.24 -5.98 11.20
CA ILE A 229 -23.89 -5.85 9.89
C ILE A 229 -24.16 -4.37 9.57
N ALA A 230 -24.70 -3.61 10.52
CA ALA A 230 -24.90 -2.17 10.36
C ALA A 230 -23.59 -1.39 10.18
N ALA A 231 -22.52 -1.78 10.89
CA ALA A 231 -21.21 -1.17 10.73
C ALA A 231 -20.58 -1.49 9.36
N ALA A 232 -20.72 -2.72 8.88
CA ALA A 232 -20.27 -3.14 7.56
C ALA A 232 -21.03 -2.41 6.44
N ALA A 233 -22.35 -2.26 6.56
CA ALA A 233 -23.17 -1.50 5.62
C ALA A 233 -22.78 -0.01 5.59
N LYS A 234 -22.52 0.60 6.75
CA LYS A 234 -22.02 1.99 6.83
C LYS A 234 -20.65 2.14 6.19
N LYS A 235 -19.75 1.17 6.40
CA LYS A 235 -18.42 1.16 5.79
C LYS A 235 -18.53 1.03 4.27
N ALA A 236 -19.32 0.09 3.76
CA ALA A 236 -19.56 -0.08 2.33
C ALA A 236 -20.15 1.17 1.67
N ALA A 237 -21.09 1.85 2.34
CA ALA A 237 -21.63 3.12 1.85
C ALA A 237 -20.59 4.25 1.84
N ALA A 238 -19.70 4.30 2.85
CA ALA A 238 -18.60 5.25 2.89
C ALA A 238 -17.56 4.98 1.79
N ASP A 239 -17.25 3.71 1.53
CA ASP A 239 -16.31 3.29 0.48
C ASP A 239 -16.88 3.62 -0.92
N GLN A 240 -18.19 3.40 -1.14
CA GLN A 240 -18.87 3.83 -2.37
C GLN A 240 -18.86 5.36 -2.55
N ALA A 241 -19.08 6.13 -1.47
CA ALA A 241 -19.01 7.59 -1.51
C ALA A 241 -17.58 8.12 -1.72
N ALA A 242 -16.56 7.38 -1.28
CA ALA A 242 -15.16 7.70 -1.56
C ALA A 242 -14.81 7.42 -3.02
N GLY A 243 -15.27 6.29 -3.57
CA GLY A 243 -15.08 5.92 -4.98
C GLY A 243 -15.64 6.96 -5.95
N THR A 244 -16.84 7.49 -5.71
CA THR A 244 -17.45 8.51 -6.58
C THR A 244 -16.70 9.85 -6.54
N LYS A 245 -16.12 10.23 -5.38
CA LYS A 245 -15.28 11.43 -5.27
C LYS A 245 -13.98 11.28 -6.06
N VAL A 246 -13.33 10.12 -5.96
CA VAL A 246 -12.09 9.85 -6.70
C VAL A 246 -12.36 9.85 -8.21
N ALA A 247 -13.43 9.21 -8.68
CA ALA A 247 -13.84 9.23 -10.08
C ALA A 247 -14.05 10.67 -10.59
N LYS A 248 -14.82 11.48 -9.85
CA LYS A 248 -15.07 12.89 -10.22
C LYS A 248 -13.79 13.74 -10.22
N GLN A 249 -12.85 13.49 -9.32
CA GLN A 249 -11.56 14.17 -9.31
C GLN A 249 -10.71 13.79 -10.53
N LEU A 250 -10.74 12.53 -10.95
CA LEU A 250 -10.04 12.06 -12.14
C LEU A 250 -10.62 12.69 -13.41
N GLU A 251 -11.94 12.71 -13.56
CA GLU A 251 -12.63 13.38 -14.67
C GLU A 251 -12.26 14.87 -14.75
N ASN A 252 -12.27 15.57 -13.62
CA ASN A 252 -11.86 16.98 -13.57
C ASN A 252 -10.40 17.19 -13.98
N ARG A 253 -9.49 16.27 -13.62
CA ARG A 253 -8.07 16.36 -14.03
C ARG A 253 -7.91 16.14 -15.53
N VAL A 254 -8.61 15.16 -16.11
CA VAL A 254 -8.59 14.89 -17.55
C VAL A 254 -9.18 16.07 -18.33
N ALA A 255 -10.31 16.62 -17.90
CA ALA A 255 -10.90 17.80 -18.53
C ALA A 255 -9.97 19.02 -18.46
N ALA A 256 -9.23 19.19 -17.35
CA ALA A 256 -8.28 20.28 -17.21
C ALA A 256 -7.05 20.12 -18.13
N THR A 257 -6.53 18.91 -18.31
CA THR A 257 -5.41 18.66 -19.24
C THR A 257 -5.84 18.84 -20.69
N GLU A 258 -7.05 18.43 -21.04
CA GLU A 258 -7.61 18.62 -22.39
C GLU A 258 -7.82 20.11 -22.71
N ARG A 259 -8.36 20.89 -21.77
CA ARG A 259 -8.45 22.36 -21.93
C ARG A 259 -7.09 23.01 -22.17
N LYS A 260 -6.05 22.56 -21.46
CA LYS A 260 -4.68 23.05 -21.67
C LYS A 260 -4.14 22.67 -23.06
N ARG A 261 -4.37 21.44 -23.52
CA ARG A 261 -3.98 21.01 -24.87
C ARG A 261 -4.68 21.82 -25.95
N ASN A 262 -5.99 22.05 -25.82
CA ASN A 262 -6.76 22.83 -26.77
C ASN A 262 -6.31 24.30 -26.78
N ALA A 263 -6.04 24.89 -25.62
CA ALA A 263 -5.50 26.26 -25.53
C ALA A 263 -4.12 26.38 -26.23
N ALA A 264 -3.24 25.39 -26.04
CA ALA A 264 -1.93 25.35 -26.69
C ALA A 264 -2.03 25.17 -28.22
N ALA A 265 -2.99 24.37 -28.69
CA ALA A 265 -3.26 24.21 -30.11
C ALA A 265 -3.75 25.52 -30.74
N VAL A 266 -4.65 26.24 -30.07
CA VAL A 266 -5.16 27.55 -30.53
C VAL A 266 -4.04 28.59 -30.57
N SER A 267 -3.19 28.67 -29.52
CA SER A 267 -2.09 29.63 -29.50
C SER A 267 -1.07 29.35 -30.60
N THR A 268 -0.79 28.07 -30.88
CA THR A 268 0.12 27.66 -31.97
C THR A 268 -0.48 28.00 -33.34
N GLY A 269 -1.79 27.80 -33.51
CA GLY A 269 -2.50 28.19 -34.73
C GLY A 269 -2.48 29.70 -34.96
N MET A 270 -2.74 30.51 -33.93
CA MET A 270 -2.63 31.97 -34.00
C MET A 270 -1.22 32.44 -34.34
N ALA A 271 -0.19 31.84 -33.75
CA ALA A 271 1.20 32.18 -34.05
C ALA A 271 1.56 31.90 -35.52
N LYS A 272 1.12 30.76 -36.07
CA LYS A 272 1.30 30.43 -37.49
C LYS A 272 0.56 31.41 -38.41
N ALA A 273 -0.69 31.76 -38.09
CA ALA A 273 -1.46 32.72 -38.87
C ALA A 273 -0.82 34.12 -38.90
N LEU A 274 -0.26 34.58 -37.77
CA LEU A 274 0.49 35.82 -37.70
C LEU A 274 1.79 35.77 -38.54
N GLN A 275 2.52 34.66 -38.50
CA GLN A 275 3.71 34.47 -39.33
C GLN A 275 3.38 34.46 -40.83
N GLU A 276 2.29 33.81 -41.22
CA GLU A 276 1.85 33.74 -42.61
C GLU A 276 1.39 35.12 -43.12
N ARG A 277 0.64 35.88 -42.32
CA ARG A 277 0.27 37.25 -42.66
C ARG A 277 1.50 38.15 -42.82
N ALA A 278 2.46 38.06 -41.89
CA ALA A 278 3.72 38.80 -41.98
C ALA A 278 4.55 38.39 -43.21
N ARG A 279 4.42 37.14 -43.69
CA ARG A 279 5.04 36.71 -44.95
C ARG A 279 4.37 37.37 -46.16
N LEU A 280 3.04 37.32 -46.23
CA LEU A 280 2.26 37.94 -47.31
C LEU A 280 2.48 39.45 -47.41
N ASP A 281 2.55 40.15 -46.26
CA ASP A 281 2.81 41.59 -46.23
C ASP A 281 4.21 41.94 -46.79
N ARG A 282 5.22 41.08 -46.58
CA ARG A 282 6.57 41.24 -47.18
C ARG A 282 6.62 40.93 -48.67
N GLU A 283 5.70 40.10 -49.17
CA GLU A 283 5.58 39.77 -50.59
C GLU A 283 4.85 40.88 -51.35
N ALA A 284 3.82 41.48 -50.75
CA ALA A 284 3.03 42.57 -51.36
C ALA A 284 3.74 43.94 -51.37
N GLY A 285 4.74 44.15 -50.51
CA GLY A 285 5.52 45.39 -50.44
C GLY A 285 6.73 45.47 -51.39
N ARG A 286 6.87 44.52 -52.32
CA ARG A 286 7.88 44.51 -53.40
C ARG A 286 7.21 44.74 -54.74
#